data_AF-A0A448YTB4-F1
#
_entry.id   AF-A0A448YTB4-F1
#
_cell.length_a   1.000
_cell.length_b   1.000
_cell.length_c   1.000
_cell.angle_alpha   90.00
_cell.angle_beta   90.00
_cell.angle_gamma   90.00
#
_symmetry.space_group_name_H-M   'P 1'
#
loop_
_entity.id
_entity.type
_entity.pdbx_description
1 polymer ?
#
loop_
_entity_poly.entity_id
_entity_poly.type
_entity_poly.pdbx_seq_one_letter_code
_entity_poly.pdbx_strand_id
1 'polypeptide(L)'
;MNVLFRLDLLQCKFQNLNPPRFNKTLEICQSKRNNFKLLSVSEEEAGKLIVQYEREEFDRKYNEFMEKLEKVIRKLLKNEIKTSDKFKKVASEVDKDEKLLKDNIRSKVVKTVSKIYKRKIREKSESIPGSFYEIMEDLRDHNPHDSNSKEVESLFSKLYGKAVARDCIDKMRIQFRLILGPVRESGKKEGKDVSEGGRDDVVEEIKGVANDVVDDGSVADDAGSDVDKADDSAEDATGSVEDSTDSADDATDSADDATDSADDVSISADDADDVSDNSTDAHSPANSSPPDDFFTEPKKIILPALASGYYSGEESEEELEKADRDIGVKSTTTQRKNRRGQRARRKIWEKKYGKGAKHLVKEREDWHAKQQDLKLEYEARIVKRAEKQKIWEEREKEKEEKKREREEKRHEPVHPSWAAKRKLEDSLAHAKFQGKKMRFN
;
A
#
# COMPACT_ATOMS: atom_id res chain seq x y z
N MET A 1 -10.24 -10.34 19.86
CA MET A 1 -10.81 -9.28 19.00
C MET A 1 -9.68 -8.39 18.54
N ASN A 2 -9.56 -8.15 17.23
CA ASN A 2 -8.44 -7.42 16.62
C ASN A 2 -8.28 -6.01 17.23
N VAL A 3 -7.08 -5.66 17.68
CA VAL A 3 -6.78 -4.37 18.35
C VAL A 3 -7.02 -3.20 17.39
N LEU A 4 -6.66 -3.34 16.11
CA LEU A 4 -6.94 -2.37 15.05
C LEU A 4 -8.45 -2.09 14.88
N PHE A 5 -9.30 -3.11 15.06
CA PHE A 5 -10.75 -2.95 15.01
C PHE A 5 -11.30 -2.23 16.24
N ARG A 6 -10.76 -2.52 17.43
CA ARG A 6 -11.12 -1.77 18.66
C ARG A 6 -10.74 -0.30 18.55
N LEU A 7 -9.56 -0.03 18.00
CA LEU A 7 -9.07 1.31 17.70
C LEU A 7 -9.97 2.02 16.69
N ASP A 8 -10.35 1.36 15.59
CA ASP A 8 -11.23 1.93 14.56
C ASP A 8 -12.61 2.31 15.14
N LEU A 9 -13.18 1.46 16.00
CA LEU A 9 -14.45 1.76 16.70
C LEU A 9 -14.36 2.99 17.60
N LEU A 10 -13.29 3.08 18.41
CA LEU A 10 -13.08 4.22 19.31
C LEU A 10 -12.82 5.51 18.53
N GLN A 11 -11.99 5.47 17.49
CA GLN A 11 -11.70 6.64 16.66
C GLN A 11 -12.92 7.09 15.85
N CYS A 12 -13.74 6.16 15.36
CA CYS A 12 -14.98 6.51 14.66
C CYS A 12 -15.98 7.22 15.58
N LYS A 13 -16.07 6.82 16.85
CA LYS A 13 -17.01 7.41 17.81
C LYS A 13 -16.51 8.72 18.42
N PHE A 14 -15.27 8.77 18.89
CA PHE A 14 -14.75 9.89 19.69
C PHE A 14 -13.89 10.88 18.89
N GLN A 15 -13.25 10.42 17.81
CA GLN A 15 -12.38 11.27 16.96
C GLN A 15 -13.00 11.57 15.59
N ASN A 16 -14.29 11.25 15.38
CA ASN A 16 -15.03 11.48 14.14
C ASN A 16 -14.35 10.96 12.86
N LEU A 17 -13.66 9.82 12.95
CA LEU A 17 -12.97 9.22 11.81
C LEU A 17 -13.97 8.86 10.70
N ASN A 18 -13.90 9.57 9.56
CA ASN A 18 -14.78 9.35 8.41
C ASN A 18 -13.99 9.31 7.08
N PRO A 19 -14.11 8.21 6.29
CA PRO A 19 -14.78 6.95 6.60
C PRO A 19 -14.00 6.11 7.64
N PRO A 20 -14.67 5.19 8.38
CA PRO A 20 -13.96 4.22 9.21
C PRO A 20 -13.15 3.23 8.36
N ARG A 21 -12.17 2.56 8.97
CA ARG A 21 -11.26 1.62 8.28
C ARG A 21 -11.99 0.36 7.83
N PHE A 22 -12.93 -0.14 8.63
CA PHE A 22 -13.70 -1.34 8.32
C PHE A 22 -15.19 -1.03 8.10
N ASN A 23 -15.80 -1.70 7.12
CA ASN A 23 -17.24 -1.61 6.86
C ASN A 23 -18.08 -2.05 8.07
N LYS A 24 -17.61 -3.05 8.82
CA LYS A 24 -18.26 -3.50 10.06
C LYS A 24 -18.29 -2.39 11.11
N THR A 25 -17.24 -1.58 11.21
CA THR A 25 -17.20 -0.41 12.11
C THR A 25 -18.26 0.61 11.70
N LEU A 26 -18.42 0.86 10.39
CA LEU A 26 -19.46 1.72 9.86
C LEU A 26 -20.86 1.23 10.22
N GLU A 27 -21.13 -0.06 10.01
CA GLU A 27 -22.41 -0.69 10.36
C GLU A 27 -22.73 -0.53 11.86
N ILE A 28 -21.73 -0.78 12.72
CA ILE A 28 -21.87 -0.65 14.16
C ILE A 28 -22.09 0.81 14.55
N CYS A 29 -21.29 1.76 14.06
CA CYS A 29 -21.46 3.16 14.41
C CYS A 29 -22.79 3.75 13.91
N GLN A 30 -23.36 3.23 12.82
CA GLN A 30 -24.67 3.65 12.31
C GLN A 30 -25.86 2.97 13.01
N SER A 31 -25.67 1.80 13.63
CA SER A 31 -26.77 1.12 14.31
C SER A 31 -27.17 1.84 15.59
N LYS A 32 -28.48 2.05 15.76
CA LYS A 32 -29.09 2.74 16.92
C LYS A 32 -29.00 1.95 18.23
N ARG A 33 -28.66 0.66 18.17
CA ARG A 33 -28.59 -0.26 19.32
C ARG A 33 -27.26 -0.98 19.33
N ASN A 34 -26.30 -0.44 20.07
CA ASN A 34 -24.96 -0.99 20.18
C ASN A 34 -24.68 -1.39 21.63
N ASN A 35 -24.46 -2.67 21.86
CA ASN A 35 -24.13 -3.21 23.19
C ASN A 35 -22.61 -3.36 23.39
N PHE A 36 -21.80 -2.66 22.58
CA PHE A 36 -20.35 -2.73 22.70
C PHE A 36 -19.89 -1.96 23.94
N LYS A 37 -19.41 -2.70 24.95
CA LYS A 37 -18.83 -2.14 26.19
C LYS A 37 -17.75 -1.09 25.93
N LEU A 38 -17.02 -1.22 24.82
CA LEU A 38 -15.96 -0.28 24.43
C LEU A 38 -16.51 1.10 24.02
N LEU A 39 -17.76 1.17 23.54
CA LEU A 39 -18.41 2.43 23.18
C LEU A 39 -19.10 3.10 24.38
N SER A 40 -19.29 2.41 25.51
CA SER A 40 -19.91 3.01 26.71
C SER A 40 -18.92 3.69 27.66
N VAL A 41 -17.64 3.70 27.31
CA VAL A 41 -16.53 4.28 28.07
C VAL A 41 -16.60 5.82 28.04
N SER A 42 -16.06 6.49 29.07
CA SER A 42 -15.96 7.96 29.10
C SER A 42 -15.02 8.47 27.99
N GLU A 43 -15.15 9.73 27.59
CA GLU A 43 -14.34 10.30 26.50
C GLU A 43 -12.84 10.33 26.85
N GLU A 44 -12.50 10.64 28.10
CA GLU A 44 -11.11 10.68 28.59
C GLU A 44 -10.48 9.27 28.64
N GLU A 45 -11.22 8.27 29.13
CA GLU A 45 -10.77 6.89 29.14
C GLU A 45 -10.65 6.33 27.72
N ALA A 46 -11.56 6.70 26.82
CA ALA A 46 -11.48 6.35 25.40
C ALA A 46 -10.23 6.96 24.75
N GLY A 47 -9.88 8.21 25.07
CA GLY A 47 -8.64 8.84 24.61
C GLY A 47 -7.39 8.05 25.01
N LYS A 48 -7.29 7.66 26.29
CA LYS A 48 -6.19 6.82 26.80
C LYS A 48 -6.11 5.46 26.11
N LEU A 49 -7.26 4.81 25.90
CA LEU A 49 -7.35 3.53 25.19
C LEU A 49 -6.95 3.65 23.72
N ILE A 50 -7.29 4.75 23.04
CA ILE A 50 -6.87 4.99 21.67
C ILE A 50 -5.34 5.08 21.59
N VAL A 51 -4.70 5.86 22.46
CA VAL A 51 -3.24 5.98 22.49
C VAL A 51 -2.60 4.63 22.80
N GLN A 52 -3.14 3.88 23.76
CA GLN A 52 -2.65 2.54 24.11
C GLN A 52 -2.73 1.58 22.92
N TYR A 53 -3.87 1.52 22.23
CA TYR A 53 -4.04 0.65 21.06
C TYR A 53 -3.21 1.13 19.86
N GLU A 54 -2.99 2.43 19.70
CA GLU A 54 -2.09 2.95 18.66
C GLU A 54 -0.64 2.51 18.92
N ARG A 55 -0.17 2.57 20.18
CA ARG A 55 1.14 2.06 20.59
C ARG A 55 1.27 0.56 20.35
N GLU A 56 0.30 -0.22 20.83
CA GLU A 56 0.32 -1.69 20.71
C GLU A 56 0.32 -2.13 19.25
N GLU A 57 -0.49 -1.49 18.39
CA GLU A 57 -0.48 -1.75 16.95
C GLU A 57 0.84 -1.35 16.30
N PHE A 58 1.41 -0.21 16.70
CA PHE A 58 2.70 0.25 16.18
C PHE A 58 3.81 -0.75 16.49
N ASP A 59 3.97 -1.16 17.75
CA ASP A 59 5.03 -2.11 18.16
C ASP A 59 4.85 -3.46 17.46
N ARG A 60 3.61 -3.96 17.43
CA ARG A 60 3.31 -5.23 16.76
C ARG A 60 3.66 -5.19 15.28
N LYS A 61 3.29 -4.10 14.57
CA LYS A 61 3.61 -3.94 13.14
C LYS A 61 5.09 -3.64 12.89
N TYR A 62 5.77 -2.98 13.81
CA TYR A 62 7.21 -2.74 13.73
C TYR A 62 7.98 -4.05 13.82
N ASN A 63 7.69 -4.89 14.81
CA ASN A 63 8.31 -6.20 14.95
C ASN A 63 7.97 -7.13 13.78
N GLU A 64 6.70 -7.15 13.34
CA GLU A 64 6.27 -7.90 12.16
C GLU A 64 7.03 -7.48 10.89
N PHE A 65 7.28 -6.18 10.72
CA PHE A 65 8.04 -5.68 9.58
C PHE A 65 9.52 -6.08 9.66
N MET A 66 10.15 -5.91 10.82
CA MET A 66 11.53 -6.32 11.05
C MET A 66 11.74 -7.80 10.70
N GLU A 67 10.93 -8.70 11.26
CA GLU A 67 11.04 -10.13 11.01
C GLU A 67 10.78 -10.52 9.56
N LYS A 68 9.74 -9.97 8.93
CA LYS A 68 9.38 -10.33 7.55
C LYS A 68 10.43 -9.85 6.57
N LEU A 69 10.94 -8.63 6.76
CA LEU A 69 12.00 -8.09 5.92
C LEU A 69 13.29 -8.89 6.13
N GLU A 70 13.64 -9.25 7.37
CA GLU A 70 14.78 -10.12 7.65
C GLU A 70 14.68 -11.48 6.94
N LYS A 71 13.53 -12.16 7.06
CA LYS A 71 13.27 -13.44 6.38
C LYS A 71 13.43 -13.30 4.85
N VAL A 72 12.93 -12.22 4.26
CA VAL A 72 13.07 -11.95 2.81
C VAL A 72 14.53 -11.68 2.43
N ILE A 73 15.24 -10.85 3.19
CA ILE A 73 16.63 -10.49 2.91
C ILE A 73 17.56 -11.70 3.07
N ARG A 74 17.38 -12.53 4.11
CA ARG A 74 18.15 -13.79 4.29
C ARG A 74 17.94 -14.75 3.11
N LYS A 75 16.71 -14.89 2.62
CA LYS A 75 16.43 -15.70 1.41
C LYS A 75 17.15 -15.14 0.18
N LEU A 76 17.15 -13.82 0.01
CA LEU A 76 17.82 -13.17 -1.11
C LEU A 76 19.35 -13.24 -1.01
N LEU A 77 19.91 -13.17 0.20
CA LEU A 77 21.34 -13.37 0.50
C LEU A 77 21.79 -14.78 0.12
N LYS A 78 21.09 -15.81 0.61
CA LYS A 78 21.37 -17.21 0.24
C LYS A 78 21.35 -17.44 -1.27
N ASN A 79 20.45 -16.77 -1.98
CA ASN A 79 20.42 -16.83 -3.44
C ASN A 79 21.62 -16.12 -4.07
N GLU A 80 22.01 -14.93 -3.60
CA GLU A 80 23.19 -14.22 -4.10
C GLU A 80 24.49 -15.01 -3.84
N ILE A 81 24.62 -15.69 -2.70
CA ILE A 81 25.77 -16.57 -2.41
C ILE A 81 25.88 -17.71 -3.44
N LYS A 82 24.75 -18.23 -3.92
CA LYS A 82 24.71 -19.30 -4.91
C LYS A 82 24.97 -18.82 -6.34
N THR A 83 24.43 -17.65 -6.72
CA THR A 83 24.34 -17.23 -8.12
C THR A 83 25.36 -16.20 -8.57
N SER A 84 25.94 -15.41 -7.65
CA SER A 84 26.67 -14.19 -8.00
C SER A 84 28.15 -14.30 -7.63
N ASP A 85 29.05 -14.26 -8.62
CA ASP A 85 30.50 -14.28 -8.36
C ASP A 85 31.00 -12.97 -7.74
N LYS A 86 30.39 -11.83 -8.10
CA LYS A 86 30.83 -10.49 -7.68
C LYS A 86 30.56 -10.22 -6.20
N PHE A 87 29.41 -10.66 -5.70
CA PHE A 87 28.95 -10.37 -4.34
C PHE A 87 29.07 -11.56 -3.40
N LYS A 88 29.60 -12.72 -3.84
CA LYS A 88 29.62 -13.96 -3.07
C LYS A 88 30.29 -13.82 -1.70
N LYS A 89 31.47 -13.22 -1.68
CA LYS A 89 32.29 -13.03 -0.46
C LYS A 89 31.58 -12.12 0.54
N VAL A 90 31.16 -10.94 0.08
CA VAL A 90 30.43 -9.95 0.88
C VAL A 90 29.10 -10.51 1.37
N ALA A 91 28.36 -11.21 0.53
CA ALA A 91 27.09 -11.83 0.92
C ALA A 91 27.30 -12.90 2.01
N SER A 92 28.40 -13.66 1.94
CA SER A 92 28.72 -14.66 2.97
C SER A 92 29.21 -14.05 4.28
N GLU A 93 29.88 -12.90 4.24
CA GLU A 93 30.29 -12.14 5.41
C GLU A 93 29.06 -11.54 6.11
N VAL A 94 28.18 -10.89 5.34
CA VAL A 94 26.91 -10.32 5.84
C VAL A 94 25.95 -11.39 6.39
N ASP A 95 25.95 -12.61 5.84
CA ASP A 95 25.11 -13.70 6.35
C ASP A 95 25.64 -14.27 7.68
N LYS A 96 26.96 -14.18 7.93
CA LYS A 96 27.59 -14.56 9.22
C LYS A 96 27.42 -13.47 10.28
N ASP A 97 27.57 -12.21 9.88
CA ASP A 97 27.50 -11.07 10.80
C ASP A 97 26.05 -10.66 11.05
N GLU A 98 25.40 -11.36 11.99
CA GLU A 98 23.99 -11.13 12.31
C GLU A 98 23.71 -9.69 12.77
N LYS A 99 24.64 -9.07 13.50
CA LYS A 99 24.54 -7.68 13.94
C LYS A 99 24.50 -6.72 12.74
N LEU A 100 25.44 -6.86 11.81
CA LEU A 100 25.51 -6.03 10.61
C LEU A 100 24.24 -6.16 9.77
N LEU A 101 23.72 -7.39 9.61
CA LEU A 101 22.46 -7.65 8.91
C LEU A 101 21.28 -6.94 9.58
N LYS A 102 21.12 -7.12 10.90
CA LYS A 102 20.03 -6.53 11.68
C LYS A 102 20.09 -5.00 11.69
N ASP A 103 21.27 -4.41 11.83
CA ASP A 103 21.46 -2.95 11.85
C ASP A 103 21.07 -2.31 10.51
N ASN A 104 21.46 -2.92 9.39
CA ASN A 104 21.08 -2.45 8.05
C ASN A 104 19.57 -2.54 7.81
N ILE A 105 18.93 -3.65 8.22
CA ILE A 105 17.48 -3.81 8.15
C ILE A 105 16.78 -2.78 9.05
N ARG A 106 17.24 -2.62 10.29
CA ARG A 106 16.71 -1.65 11.25
C ARG A 106 16.78 -0.24 10.69
N SER A 107 17.92 0.17 10.12
CA SER A 107 18.08 1.48 9.46
C SER A 107 17.05 1.68 8.35
N LYS A 108 16.82 0.66 7.53
CA LYS A 108 15.85 0.73 6.44
C LYS A 108 14.41 0.86 6.97
N VAL A 109 14.03 0.04 7.94
CA VAL A 109 12.70 0.04 8.55
C VAL A 109 12.42 1.38 9.23
N VAL A 110 13.31 1.85 10.09
CA VAL A 110 13.18 3.14 10.78
C VAL A 110 13.01 4.26 9.76
N LYS A 111 13.89 4.37 8.75
CA LYS A 111 13.77 5.40 7.69
C LYS A 111 12.42 5.34 6.96
N THR A 112 11.86 4.14 6.73
CA THR A 112 10.54 4.01 6.11
C THR A 112 9.40 4.42 7.04
N VAL A 113 9.44 4.03 8.31
CA VAL A 113 8.42 4.36 9.31
C VAL A 113 8.47 5.86 9.65
N SER A 114 9.65 6.45 9.84
CA SER A 114 9.82 7.87 10.11
C SER A 114 9.28 8.75 8.98
N LYS A 115 9.36 8.29 7.72
CA LYS A 115 8.74 8.97 6.58
C LYS A 115 7.21 8.96 6.64
N ILE A 116 6.60 7.88 7.16
CA ILE A 116 5.15 7.76 7.30
C ILE A 116 4.65 8.61 8.48
N TYR A 117 5.35 8.55 9.61
CA TYR A 117 4.97 9.24 10.85
C TYR A 117 5.57 10.64 11.00
N LYS A 118 6.07 11.26 9.91
CA LYS A 118 6.78 12.56 9.92
C LYS A 118 6.08 13.65 10.74
N ARG A 119 4.74 13.71 10.71
CA ARG A 119 3.94 14.67 11.50
C ARG A 119 3.93 14.30 12.98
N LYS A 120 3.49 13.08 13.31
CA LYS A 120 3.42 12.57 14.69
C LYS A 120 4.77 12.59 15.41
N ILE A 121 5.87 12.36 14.70
CA ILE A 121 7.24 12.44 15.25
C ILE A 121 7.63 13.88 15.58
N ARG A 122 7.27 14.84 14.71
CA ARG A 122 7.53 16.28 14.97
C ARG A 122 6.78 16.77 16.19
N GLU A 123 5.55 16.28 16.37
CA GLU A 123 4.67 16.60 17.50
C GLU A 123 5.03 15.79 18.77
N LYS A 124 6.04 14.92 18.71
CA LYS A 124 6.38 13.96 19.79
C LYS A 124 5.14 13.27 20.36
N SER A 125 4.25 12.83 19.46
CA SER A 125 2.96 12.25 19.84
C SER A 125 3.15 11.05 20.75
N GLU A 126 2.36 11.01 21.82
CA GLU A 126 2.28 9.87 22.73
C GLU A 126 1.93 8.56 22.03
N SER A 127 1.32 8.59 20.84
CA SER A 127 0.95 7.38 20.10
C SER A 127 2.14 6.55 19.60
N ILE A 128 3.34 7.14 19.56
CA ILE A 128 4.57 6.44 19.17
C ILE A 128 5.26 5.94 20.46
N PRO A 129 5.61 4.65 20.54
CA PRO A 129 6.35 4.10 21.68
C PRO A 129 7.68 4.82 21.93
N GLY A 130 8.00 5.05 23.21
CA GLY A 130 9.26 5.68 23.64
C GLY A 130 10.50 4.94 23.12
N SER A 131 10.44 3.61 23.14
CA SER A 131 11.45 2.72 22.56
C SER A 131 11.80 3.13 21.13
N PHE A 132 10.83 3.44 20.27
CA PHE A 132 11.10 3.84 18.88
C PHE A 132 11.86 5.16 18.77
N TYR A 133 11.68 6.10 19.70
CA TYR A 133 12.49 7.32 19.73
C TYR A 133 13.94 7.03 20.09
N GLU A 134 14.18 6.15 21.08
CA GLU A 134 15.53 5.67 21.41
C GLU A 134 16.18 5.02 20.17
N ILE A 135 15.43 4.15 19.47
CA ILE A 135 15.90 3.55 18.22
C ILE A 135 16.28 4.61 17.16
N MET A 136 15.52 5.70 17.05
CA MET A 136 15.82 6.76 16.09
C MET A 136 17.05 7.58 16.49
N GLU A 137 17.27 7.79 17.78
CA GLU A 137 18.45 8.48 18.30
C GLU A 137 19.70 7.61 18.12
N ASP A 138 19.63 6.32 18.50
CA ASP A 138 20.67 5.32 18.25
C ASP A 138 21.09 5.33 16.77
N LEU A 139 20.12 5.38 15.86
CA LEU A 139 20.37 5.34 14.43
C LEU A 139 20.93 6.67 13.89
N ARG A 140 20.64 7.80 14.54
CA ARG A 140 21.23 9.10 14.21
C ARG A 140 22.71 9.11 14.57
N ASP A 141 23.06 8.48 15.69
CA ASP A 141 24.42 8.48 16.21
C ASP A 141 25.26 7.34 15.60
N HIS A 142 24.64 6.19 15.32
CA HIS A 142 25.27 4.99 14.76
C HIS A 142 24.57 4.57 13.46
N ASN A 143 24.62 5.42 12.43
CA ASN A 143 24.03 5.12 11.14
C ASN A 143 24.88 4.06 10.39
N PRO A 144 24.30 2.91 9.99
CA PRO A 144 25.05 1.83 9.35
C PRO A 144 25.72 2.23 8.03
N HIS A 145 25.23 3.27 7.35
CA HIS A 145 25.87 3.75 6.12
C HIS A 145 27.26 4.36 6.37
N ASP A 146 27.51 4.89 7.57
CA ASP A 146 28.79 5.52 7.89
C ASP A 146 29.84 4.45 8.30
N SER A 147 29.40 3.28 8.77
CA SER A 147 30.26 2.16 9.14
C SER A 147 30.43 1.09 8.05
N ASN A 148 29.45 0.95 7.14
CA ASN A 148 29.47 -0.08 6.11
C ASN A 148 30.53 0.18 5.03
N SER A 149 31.14 -0.91 4.52
CA SER A 149 31.88 -0.87 3.26
C SER A 149 30.97 -0.58 2.07
N LYS A 150 31.49 0.13 1.04
CA LYS A 150 30.78 0.42 -0.22
C LYS A 150 30.23 -0.84 -0.89
N GLU A 151 30.91 -1.97 -0.73
CA GLU A 151 30.46 -3.25 -1.30
C GLU A 151 29.20 -3.78 -0.60
N VAL A 152 29.14 -3.63 0.73
CA VAL A 152 27.98 -3.98 1.57
C VAL A 152 26.80 -3.08 1.21
N GLU A 153 27.03 -1.77 1.06
CA GLU A 153 25.98 -0.83 0.64
C GLU A 153 25.43 -1.14 -0.76
N SER A 154 26.32 -1.47 -1.71
CA SER A 154 25.93 -1.88 -3.05
C SER A 154 25.13 -3.18 -3.03
N LEU A 155 25.50 -4.12 -2.15
CA LEU A 155 24.77 -5.38 -1.97
C LEU A 155 23.37 -5.11 -1.41
N PHE A 156 23.22 -4.36 -0.31
CA PHE A 156 21.90 -4.05 0.25
C PHE A 156 21.03 -3.25 -0.72
N SER A 157 21.63 -2.30 -1.46
CA SER A 157 20.92 -1.56 -2.52
C SER A 157 20.37 -2.49 -3.60
N LYS A 158 21.16 -3.49 -4.02
CA LYS A 158 20.71 -4.54 -4.96
C LYS A 158 19.60 -5.40 -4.35
N LEU A 159 19.75 -5.82 -3.09
CA LEU A 159 18.76 -6.66 -2.40
C LEU A 159 17.41 -5.96 -2.25
N TYR A 160 17.41 -4.69 -1.80
CA TYR A 160 16.19 -3.89 -1.70
C TYR A 160 15.58 -3.52 -3.06
N GLY A 161 16.36 -3.56 -4.15
CA GLY A 161 15.87 -3.35 -5.51
C GLY A 161 15.06 -4.53 -6.08
N LYS A 162 15.21 -5.74 -5.52
CA LYS A 162 14.47 -6.93 -5.98
C LYS A 162 12.97 -6.78 -5.70
N ALA A 163 12.13 -7.25 -6.63
CA ALA A 163 10.67 -7.11 -6.54
C ALA A 163 10.11 -7.64 -5.20
N VAL A 164 10.54 -8.84 -4.77
CA VAL A 164 10.09 -9.46 -3.51
C VAL A 164 10.36 -8.57 -2.29
N ALA A 165 11.52 -7.89 -2.24
CA ALA A 165 11.86 -6.98 -1.14
C ALA A 165 11.04 -5.68 -1.23
N ARG A 166 10.86 -5.13 -2.43
CA ARG A 166 10.01 -3.94 -2.66
C ARG A 166 8.57 -4.19 -2.25
N ASP A 167 7.98 -5.31 -2.70
CA ASP A 167 6.61 -5.69 -2.38
C ASP A 167 6.42 -5.88 -0.87
N CYS A 168 7.42 -6.45 -0.18
CA CYS A 168 7.40 -6.59 1.28
C CYS A 168 7.38 -5.22 1.97
N ILE A 169 8.23 -4.30 1.53
CA ILE A 169 8.30 -2.93 2.08
C ILE A 169 6.99 -2.19 1.80
N ASP A 170 6.44 -2.28 0.59
CA ASP A 170 5.21 -1.56 0.23
C ASP A 170 3.98 -2.09 0.96
N LYS A 171 3.86 -3.41 1.14
CA LYS A 171 2.82 -4.00 2.02
C LYS A 171 2.90 -3.46 3.45
N MET A 172 4.10 -3.38 4.00
CA MET A 172 4.31 -2.86 5.37
C MET A 172 4.02 -1.35 5.45
N ARG A 173 4.40 -0.57 4.43
CA ARG A 173 4.03 0.86 4.34
C ARG A 173 2.52 1.06 4.35
N ILE A 174 1.77 0.21 3.65
CA ILE A 174 0.29 0.26 3.64
C ILE A 174 -0.25 -0.07 5.04
N GLN A 175 0.28 -1.09 5.71
CA GLN A 175 -0.14 -1.45 7.08
C GLN A 175 0.10 -0.31 8.08
N PHE A 176 1.27 0.35 8.03
CA PHE A 176 1.55 1.51 8.87
C PHE A 176 0.67 2.73 8.54
N ARG A 177 0.38 2.96 7.27
CA ARG A 177 -0.60 4.00 6.87
C ARG A 177 -1.99 3.68 7.40
N LEU A 178 -2.37 2.40 7.41
CA LEU A 178 -3.66 1.97 7.93
C LEU A 178 -3.78 2.28 9.42
N ILE A 179 -2.69 2.21 10.21
CA ILE A 179 -2.67 2.60 11.63
C ILE A 179 -2.99 4.09 11.81
N LEU A 180 -2.55 4.96 10.89
CA LEU A 180 -2.83 6.40 10.94
C LEU A 180 -4.27 6.75 10.52
N GLY A 181 -4.93 5.91 9.73
CA GLY A 181 -6.29 6.13 9.26
C GLY A 181 -6.61 5.37 7.97
N PRO A 182 -7.83 5.57 7.42
CA PRO A 182 -8.23 4.95 6.16
C PRO A 182 -7.30 5.39 5.02
N VAL A 183 -6.71 4.42 4.33
CA VAL A 183 -5.95 4.68 3.10
C VAL A 183 -6.96 5.01 2.01
N ARG A 184 -7.21 6.30 1.78
CA ARG A 184 -8.06 6.73 0.66
C ARG A 184 -7.35 6.33 -0.63
N GLU A 185 -7.99 5.50 -1.47
CA GLU A 185 -7.62 5.39 -2.87
C GLU A 185 -7.60 6.81 -3.42
N SER A 186 -6.44 7.25 -3.92
CA SER A 186 -6.32 8.54 -4.59
C SER A 186 -7.07 8.48 -5.92
N GLY A 187 -8.39 8.51 -5.87
CA GLY A 187 -9.24 8.85 -7.00
C GLY A 187 -8.94 10.28 -7.42
N LYS A 188 -8.70 10.46 -8.73
CA LYS A 188 -8.59 11.72 -9.48
C LYS A 188 -8.96 12.97 -8.66
N LYS A 189 -7.95 13.72 -8.20
CA LYS A 189 -8.17 15.10 -7.77
C LYS A 189 -8.22 16.00 -9.01
N GLU A 190 -9.41 16.51 -9.31
CA GLU A 190 -9.54 17.84 -9.93
C GLU A 190 -8.83 18.84 -9.00
N GLY A 191 -7.99 19.69 -9.60
CA GLY A 191 -6.89 20.33 -8.89
C GLY A 191 -7.23 21.58 -8.10
N LYS A 192 -6.40 21.88 -7.08
CA LYS A 192 -5.61 23.12 -6.98
C LYS A 192 -4.52 23.00 -5.89
N ASP A 193 -3.29 23.33 -6.28
CA ASP A 193 -2.06 23.65 -5.55
C ASP A 193 -1.73 22.99 -4.20
N VAL A 194 -0.70 22.13 -4.18
CA VAL A 194 0.54 22.32 -3.40
C VAL A 194 1.68 21.63 -4.14
N SER A 195 2.75 22.38 -4.41
CA SER A 195 4.04 21.90 -4.89
C SER A 195 4.79 21.11 -3.80
N GLU A 196 5.14 19.85 -4.08
CA GLU A 196 6.51 19.31 -3.94
C GLU A 196 6.55 17.84 -4.36
N GLY A 197 7.63 17.48 -5.03
CA GLY A 197 7.72 16.33 -5.94
C GLY A 197 7.72 14.94 -5.30
N GLY A 198 7.12 14.00 -6.04
CA GLY A 198 7.19 12.56 -5.80
C GLY A 198 6.31 11.77 -6.77
N ARG A 199 6.72 11.70 -8.05
CA ARG A 199 6.34 10.66 -9.03
C ARG A 199 7.07 9.35 -8.65
N ASP A 200 6.55 8.12 -8.71
CA ASP A 200 5.52 7.50 -9.57
C ASP A 200 4.76 6.36 -8.86
N ASP A 201 3.67 5.99 -9.51
CA ASP A 201 2.58 5.03 -9.26
C ASP A 201 2.96 3.55 -9.08
N VAL A 202 2.17 2.83 -8.26
CA VAL A 202 1.45 1.57 -8.59
C VAL A 202 0.32 1.41 -7.55
N VAL A 203 -0.94 1.51 -7.97
CA VAL A 203 -2.11 1.04 -7.19
C VAL A 203 -3.05 0.31 -8.15
N GLU A 204 -2.98 -1.01 -8.16
CA GLU A 204 -4.11 -1.89 -8.47
C GLU A 204 -4.06 -3.09 -7.51
N GLU A 205 -5.24 -3.63 -7.18
CA GLU A 205 -5.55 -4.74 -6.27
C GLU A 205 -5.51 -4.49 -4.75
N ILE A 206 -6.54 -3.84 -4.18
CA ILE A 206 -7.01 -4.20 -2.82
C ILE A 206 -8.54 -4.09 -2.71
N LYS A 207 -9.27 -5.05 -3.30
CA LYS A 207 -10.67 -5.33 -2.91
C LYS A 207 -10.86 -6.64 -2.13
N GLY A 208 -9.79 -7.40 -1.84
CA GLY A 208 -9.90 -8.76 -1.31
C GLY A 208 -9.39 -9.00 0.12
N VAL A 209 -8.58 -8.12 0.71
CA VAL A 209 -7.82 -8.48 1.94
C VAL A 209 -8.60 -8.27 3.25
N ALA A 210 -9.73 -7.56 3.23
CA ALA A 210 -10.42 -7.17 4.47
C ALA A 210 -11.26 -8.26 5.14
N ASN A 211 -11.47 -9.44 4.52
CA ASN A 211 -12.43 -10.44 4.99
C ASN A 211 -11.84 -11.81 5.42
N ASP A 212 -10.54 -12.07 5.29
CA ASP A 212 -9.98 -13.42 5.49
C ASP A 212 -8.81 -13.48 6.49
N VAL A 213 -9.01 -12.90 7.67
CA VAL A 213 -8.14 -13.17 8.84
C VAL A 213 -9.00 -13.66 9.99
N VAL A 214 -9.35 -14.94 9.91
CA VAL A 214 -9.71 -15.82 11.03
C VAL A 214 -8.60 -16.90 11.06
N ASP A 215 -7.62 -16.75 11.94
CA ASP A 215 -7.51 -17.48 13.21
C ASP A 215 -7.44 -19.01 13.03
N ASP A 216 -6.24 -19.57 13.13
CA ASP A 216 -6.01 -20.81 13.86
C ASP A 216 -4.55 -20.85 14.34
N GLY A 217 -4.39 -20.71 15.65
CA GLY A 217 -3.15 -20.95 16.37
C GLY A 217 -3.44 -21.90 17.52
N SER A 218 -3.18 -23.18 17.32
CA SER A 218 -2.89 -24.09 18.44
C SER A 218 -1.95 -25.19 17.98
N VAL A 219 -0.67 -25.06 18.31
CA VAL A 219 0.25 -26.19 18.43
C VAL A 219 0.59 -26.30 19.91
N ALA A 220 -0.07 -27.23 20.58
CA ALA A 220 0.29 -27.70 21.89
C ALA A 220 0.94 -29.08 21.72
N ASP A 221 2.17 -29.19 22.18
CA ASP A 221 2.87 -30.44 22.40
C ASP A 221 2.09 -31.30 23.40
N ASP A 222 1.86 -32.57 23.08
CA ASP A 222 1.70 -33.62 24.10
C ASP A 222 2.24 -34.95 23.57
N ALA A 223 2.92 -35.65 24.46
CA ALA A 223 3.76 -36.80 24.19
C ALA A 223 3.07 -38.11 24.60
N GLY A 224 3.22 -39.14 23.77
CA GLY A 224 3.45 -40.51 24.25
C GLY A 224 2.28 -41.49 24.25
N SER A 225 2.63 -42.75 23.91
CA SER A 225 1.86 -44.02 23.95
C SER A 225 1.09 -44.35 22.67
N ASP A 226 1.64 -45.08 21.69
CA ASP A 226 1.97 -46.53 21.67
C ASP A 226 0.74 -47.45 21.49
N VAL A 227 0.97 -48.54 20.72
CA VAL A 227 0.16 -49.73 20.41
C VAL A 227 -0.47 -49.82 19.00
N ASP A 228 0.34 -50.44 18.11
CA ASP A 228 0.07 -51.59 17.23
C ASP A 228 -1.10 -51.61 16.21
N LYS A 229 -0.72 -51.75 14.93
CA LYS A 229 -0.82 -52.97 14.07
C LYS A 229 -1.53 -52.88 12.71
N ALA A 230 -0.87 -53.57 11.78
CA ALA A 230 -1.27 -54.09 10.46
C ALA A 230 -1.10 -53.12 9.27
N ASP A 231 -0.03 -53.21 8.48
CA ASP A 231 0.31 -54.25 7.48
C ASP A 231 -0.45 -54.05 6.16
N ASP A 232 0.22 -53.55 5.12
CA ASP A 232 0.56 -54.38 3.95
C ASP A 232 1.61 -53.68 3.06
N SER A 233 2.27 -54.51 2.26
CA SER A 233 3.60 -54.43 1.69
C SER A 233 3.67 -53.80 0.29
N ALA A 234 4.89 -53.36 -0.08
CA ALA A 234 5.60 -53.51 -1.38
C ALA A 234 6.59 -52.34 -1.56
N GLU A 235 7.87 -52.48 -1.18
CA GLU A 235 8.99 -52.98 -2.01
C GLU A 235 9.23 -52.14 -3.28
N ASP A 236 10.33 -51.38 -3.38
CA ASP A 236 11.68 -51.87 -3.73
C ASP A 236 12.72 -50.72 -3.87
N ALA A 237 13.94 -51.03 -3.40
CA ALA A 237 15.33 -50.64 -3.76
C ALA A 237 15.71 -49.30 -4.43
N THR A 238 16.90 -48.71 -4.28
CA THR A 238 18.17 -48.92 -3.53
C THR A 238 19.08 -47.71 -3.80
N GLY A 239 20.08 -47.44 -2.94
CA GLY A 239 21.29 -46.71 -3.35
C GLY A 239 22.05 -45.92 -2.28
N SER A 240 22.65 -46.60 -1.30
CA SER A 240 23.63 -46.06 -0.33
C SER A 240 25.01 -45.76 -0.93
N VAL A 241 25.74 -44.80 -0.31
CA VAL A 241 27.08 -44.86 0.35
C VAL A 241 27.42 -43.41 0.79
N GLU A 242 27.61 -43.00 2.06
CA GLU A 242 28.49 -43.38 3.19
C GLU A 242 29.86 -42.65 3.27
N ASP A 243 30.24 -42.38 4.53
CA ASP A 243 31.54 -41.98 5.13
C ASP A 243 31.77 -40.45 5.34
N SER A 244 31.63 -39.85 6.54
CA SER A 244 32.28 -40.01 7.88
C SER A 244 33.73 -39.51 7.95
N THR A 245 34.00 -38.52 8.83
CA THR A 245 35.08 -38.55 9.84
C THR A 245 34.91 -37.41 10.86
N ASP A 246 35.40 -37.73 12.05
CA ASP A 246 35.20 -37.18 13.40
C ASP A 246 36.34 -36.25 13.87
N SER A 247 36.15 -35.62 15.05
CA SER A 247 37.11 -35.30 16.13
C SER A 247 37.13 -33.86 16.68
N ALA A 248 36.55 -33.75 17.89
CA ALA A 248 37.14 -33.44 19.21
C ALA A 248 37.75 -32.06 19.58
N ASP A 249 37.27 -31.60 20.75
CA ASP A 249 37.89 -30.89 21.90
C ASP A 249 38.67 -29.56 21.73
N ASP A 250 38.31 -28.55 22.55
CA ASP A 250 39.13 -28.13 23.71
C ASP A 250 38.43 -27.02 24.54
N ALA A 251 38.70 -27.01 25.85
CA ALA A 251 38.13 -26.14 26.89
C ALA A 251 39.13 -25.06 27.35
N THR A 252 38.65 -23.96 27.94
CA THR A 252 39.27 -23.06 28.96
C THR A 252 38.41 -21.78 29.02
N ASP A 253 37.75 -21.38 30.11
CA ASP A 253 38.12 -20.97 31.49
C ASP A 253 38.64 -19.52 31.65
N SER A 254 38.13 -18.88 32.72
CA SER A 254 38.55 -17.62 33.38
C SER A 254 38.25 -16.29 32.67
N ALA A 255 37.96 -15.16 33.32
CA ALA A 255 37.56 -14.76 34.67
C ALA A 255 37.34 -13.23 34.62
N ASP A 256 36.52 -12.69 35.52
CA ASP A 256 36.56 -11.34 36.12
C ASP A 256 37.02 -10.12 35.29
N ASP A 257 36.20 -9.07 35.22
CA ASP A 257 36.50 -7.85 35.99
C ASP A 257 35.26 -6.97 36.19
N ALA A 258 35.16 -6.46 37.41
CA ALA A 258 34.12 -5.59 37.92
C ALA A 258 34.41 -4.12 37.60
N THR A 259 33.47 -3.26 37.99
CA THR A 259 33.55 -1.82 38.32
C THR A 259 32.67 -0.95 37.42
N ASP A 260 32.07 0.14 37.88
CA ASP A 260 31.58 0.65 39.17
C ASP A 260 30.90 2.01 38.81
N SER A 261 30.09 2.54 39.73
CA SER A 261 29.49 3.89 39.74
C SER A 261 28.31 4.09 38.78
N ALA A 262 27.05 4.15 39.21
CA ALA A 262 26.43 4.83 40.36
C ALA A 262 26.56 6.36 40.34
N ASP A 263 25.48 6.97 40.84
CA ASP A 263 25.18 8.40 41.04
C ASP A 263 24.53 9.15 39.85
N ASP A 264 23.24 9.49 39.94
CA ASP A 264 22.64 10.61 40.73
C ASP A 264 22.91 11.94 39.97
N VAL A 265 21.97 12.83 39.66
CA VAL A 265 20.94 13.45 40.50
C VAL A 265 19.93 14.14 39.57
N SER A 266 18.65 13.88 39.83
CA SER A 266 17.53 14.82 40.06
C SER A 266 17.56 16.29 39.58
N ILE A 267 16.32 16.79 39.43
CA ILE A 267 15.83 18.18 39.62
C ILE A 267 15.82 19.04 38.33
N SER A 268 14.78 19.78 37.93
CA SER A 268 13.38 19.99 38.35
C SER A 268 12.81 21.16 37.53
N ALA A 269 11.48 21.31 37.58
CA ALA A 269 10.71 22.56 37.50
C ALA A 269 10.57 23.18 36.09
N ASP A 270 9.38 23.10 35.49
CA ASP A 270 8.22 23.99 35.73
C ASP A 270 8.45 25.37 35.11
N ASP A 271 7.71 25.65 34.03
CA ASP A 271 7.02 26.94 33.94
C ASP A 271 5.75 26.81 33.10
N ALA A 272 4.71 27.46 33.59
CA ALA A 272 3.32 27.28 33.23
C ALA A 272 2.80 28.38 32.29
N ASP A 273 1.61 28.09 31.75
CA ASP A 273 0.59 29.04 31.30
C ASP A 273 0.87 29.89 30.03
N ASP A 274 0.01 29.75 29.03
CA ASP A 274 -0.97 30.83 28.77
C ASP A 274 -2.07 30.37 27.82
N VAL A 275 -3.28 30.74 28.18
CA VAL A 275 -4.56 30.45 27.54
C VAL A 275 -4.97 31.67 26.72
N SER A 276 -5.48 31.48 25.50
CA SER A 276 -6.54 32.38 25.03
C SER A 276 -7.50 31.68 24.07
N ASP A 277 -8.69 31.47 24.62
CA ASP A 277 -9.95 31.34 23.93
C ASP A 277 -10.45 32.74 23.57
N ASN A 278 -10.93 32.94 22.35
CA ASN A 278 -12.14 33.75 22.19
C ASN A 278 -12.88 33.41 20.89
N SER A 279 -14.18 33.19 21.10
CA SER A 279 -15.25 32.95 20.14
C SER A 279 -15.70 34.21 19.40
N THR A 280 -16.43 34.04 18.29
CA THR A 280 -17.60 34.81 17.78
C THR A 280 -17.82 34.44 16.31
N ASP A 281 -18.87 33.68 15.96
CA ASP A 281 -20.28 34.02 15.73
C ASP A 281 -20.62 34.47 14.29
N ALA A 282 -21.76 33.94 13.82
CA ALA A 282 -22.62 34.32 12.71
C ALA A 282 -22.13 34.18 11.25
N HIS A 283 -22.76 33.27 10.51
CA HIS A 283 -23.70 33.57 9.40
C HIS A 283 -23.88 32.35 8.44
N SER A 284 -25.13 31.92 8.25
CA SER A 284 -25.54 31.06 7.13
C SER A 284 -25.41 31.79 5.79
N PRO A 285 -25.26 31.07 4.65
CA PRO A 285 -26.45 30.77 3.86
C PRO A 285 -26.46 29.36 3.24
N ALA A 286 -27.68 28.95 2.84
CA ALA A 286 -28.07 27.66 2.32
C ALA A 286 -27.79 27.44 0.82
N ASN A 287 -27.80 26.14 0.45
CA ASN A 287 -28.19 25.50 -0.82
C ASN A 287 -27.30 25.57 -2.08
N SER A 288 -27.00 24.38 -2.64
CA SER A 288 -27.61 23.94 -3.92
C SER A 288 -27.43 22.43 -4.18
N SER A 289 -28.55 21.71 -4.15
CA SER A 289 -28.78 20.41 -4.80
C SER A 289 -29.52 20.65 -6.13
N PRO A 290 -29.43 19.74 -7.13
CA PRO A 290 -29.99 19.95 -8.47
C PRO A 290 -31.52 19.93 -8.49
N PRO A 291 -32.16 20.58 -9.49
CA PRO A 291 -33.56 20.97 -9.47
C PRO A 291 -34.52 19.80 -9.63
N ASP A 292 -35.58 19.81 -8.81
CA ASP A 292 -36.74 18.92 -8.90
C ASP A 292 -37.71 19.48 -9.94
N ASP A 293 -37.94 18.70 -11.00
CA ASP A 293 -38.63 19.08 -12.24
C ASP A 293 -40.16 18.98 -12.08
N PHE A 294 -40.70 19.49 -10.97
CA PHE A 294 -42.11 19.36 -10.59
C PHE A 294 -42.95 20.62 -10.88
N PHE A 295 -42.33 21.75 -11.25
CA PHE A 295 -43.03 23.02 -11.46
C PHE A 295 -42.63 23.77 -12.73
N THR A 296 -42.61 23.08 -13.88
CA THR A 296 -42.45 23.74 -15.18
C THR A 296 -43.69 23.53 -16.06
N GLU A 297 -44.35 24.68 -16.31
CA GLU A 297 -45.45 24.99 -17.24
C GLU A 297 -46.92 24.91 -16.75
N PRO A 298 -47.69 26.03 -16.85
CA PRO A 298 -49.11 26.07 -16.53
C PRO A 298 -49.94 25.48 -17.68
N LYS A 299 -50.17 24.17 -17.66
CA LYS A 299 -51.23 23.58 -18.49
C LYS A 299 -52.56 24.17 -18.01
N LYS A 300 -53.34 24.78 -18.91
CA LYS A 300 -54.71 25.24 -18.64
C LYS A 300 -55.55 24.06 -18.17
N ILE A 301 -55.72 23.92 -16.86
CA ILE A 301 -56.63 22.96 -16.26
C ILE A 301 -58.03 23.53 -16.46
N ILE A 302 -58.79 22.92 -17.37
CA ILE A 302 -60.24 23.11 -17.41
C ILE A 302 -60.76 22.32 -16.21
N LEU A 303 -60.95 23.02 -15.09
CA LEU A 303 -61.58 22.44 -13.92
C LEU A 303 -63.02 22.04 -14.33
N PRO A 304 -63.48 20.81 -14.02
CA PRO A 304 -64.89 20.50 -14.18
C PRO A 304 -65.70 21.51 -13.35
N ALA A 305 -66.75 22.07 -13.95
CA ALA A 305 -67.63 23.00 -13.25
C ALA A 305 -68.09 22.33 -11.94
N LEU A 306 -67.85 22.99 -10.81
CA LEU A 306 -68.39 22.61 -9.51
C LEU A 306 -69.91 22.53 -9.66
N ALA A 307 -70.43 21.33 -9.84
CA ALA A 307 -71.85 21.07 -9.66
C ALA A 307 -72.14 21.43 -8.20
N SER A 308 -72.83 22.56 -8.02
CA SER A 308 -73.32 23.06 -6.75
C SER A 308 -74.29 22.04 -6.16
N GLY A 309 -73.77 21.05 -5.43
CA GLY A 309 -74.53 20.16 -4.56
C GLY A 309 -74.19 20.51 -3.12
N TYR A 310 -74.88 21.49 -2.56
CA TYR A 310 -74.89 21.74 -1.12
C TYR A 310 -75.64 20.57 -0.47
N TYR A 311 -74.93 19.64 0.15
CA TYR A 311 -75.54 18.57 0.94
C TYR A 311 -75.97 19.15 2.28
N SER A 312 -77.22 19.60 2.34
CA SER A 312 -77.87 19.98 3.59
C SER A 312 -78.02 18.72 4.43
N GLY A 313 -77.41 18.69 5.62
CA GLY A 313 -77.33 17.53 6.50
C GLY A 313 -78.66 17.16 7.17
N GLU A 314 -79.64 16.73 6.38
CA GLU A 314 -80.92 16.20 6.86
C GLU A 314 -81.51 15.12 5.94
N GLU A 315 -80.66 14.34 5.26
CA GLU A 315 -81.10 13.14 4.52
C GLU A 315 -80.95 11.89 5.39
N SER A 316 -82.01 11.09 5.44
CA SER A 316 -82.19 9.99 6.37
C SER A 316 -81.20 8.85 6.15
N GLU A 317 -80.95 8.11 7.23
CA GLU A 317 -80.02 6.98 7.34
C GLU A 317 -80.24 5.86 6.28
N GLU A 318 -81.38 5.86 5.58
CA GLU A 318 -81.72 4.92 4.50
C GLU A 318 -81.08 5.25 3.13
N GLU A 319 -80.69 6.49 2.87
CA GLU A 319 -80.12 6.90 1.57
C GLU A 319 -78.59 6.75 1.50
N LEU A 320 -77.91 6.89 2.65
CA LEU A 320 -76.46 6.64 2.78
C LEU A 320 -76.11 5.16 2.55
N GLU A 321 -77.00 4.24 2.94
CA GLU A 321 -76.83 2.80 2.76
C GLU A 321 -76.93 2.38 1.28
N LYS A 322 -77.50 3.24 0.42
CA LYS A 322 -77.67 3.00 -1.02
C LYS A 322 -76.44 3.36 -1.84
N ALA A 323 -75.62 4.31 -1.36
CA ALA A 323 -74.35 4.68 -1.98
C ALA A 323 -73.26 3.60 -1.82
N ASP A 324 -73.27 2.84 -0.71
CA ASP A 324 -72.33 1.72 -0.48
C ASP A 324 -72.71 0.44 -1.26
N ARG A 325 -73.92 0.41 -1.81
CA ARG A 325 -74.51 -0.68 -2.59
C ARG A 325 -74.34 -0.50 -4.10
N ASP A 326 -73.59 0.51 -4.54
CA ASP A 326 -73.34 0.77 -5.95
C ASP A 326 -72.37 -0.28 -6.54
N ILE A 327 -72.97 -1.33 -7.09
CA ILE A 327 -72.34 -2.54 -7.66
C ILE A 327 -71.27 -2.21 -8.71
N GLY A 328 -71.34 -1.03 -9.33
CA GLY A 328 -70.40 -0.55 -10.35
C GLY A 328 -68.96 -0.36 -9.85
N VAL A 329 -68.76 0.23 -8.66
CA VAL A 329 -67.42 0.60 -8.16
C VAL A 329 -66.64 -0.62 -7.62
N LYS A 330 -67.35 -1.62 -7.08
CA LYS A 330 -66.73 -2.89 -6.68
C LYS A 330 -66.30 -3.72 -7.89
N SER A 331 -67.01 -3.67 -9.01
CA SER A 331 -66.70 -4.49 -10.20
C SER A 331 -65.42 -4.06 -10.94
N THR A 332 -65.08 -2.78 -10.92
CA THR A 332 -63.86 -2.24 -11.56
C THR A 332 -62.62 -2.38 -10.69
N THR A 333 -62.76 -2.36 -9.37
CA THR A 333 -61.65 -2.52 -8.42
C THR A 333 -61.33 -3.98 -8.07
N THR A 334 -62.26 -4.92 -8.32
CA THR A 334 -62.11 -6.35 -7.98
C THR A 334 -61.93 -7.29 -9.17
N GLN A 335 -61.62 -6.78 -10.38
CA GLN A 335 -61.24 -7.65 -11.48
C GLN A 335 -59.88 -8.31 -11.19
N ARG A 336 -59.94 -9.51 -10.61
CA ARG A 336 -58.79 -10.36 -10.33
C ARG A 336 -58.04 -10.64 -11.63
N LYS A 337 -56.88 -10.00 -11.80
CA LYS A 337 -55.94 -10.34 -12.88
C LYS A 337 -55.60 -11.82 -12.76
N ASN A 338 -55.96 -12.58 -13.79
CA ASN A 338 -55.73 -14.01 -13.85
C ASN A 338 -54.23 -14.27 -13.56
N ARG A 339 -53.95 -15.05 -12.51
CA ARG A 339 -52.56 -15.29 -12.07
C ARG A 339 -51.82 -15.94 -13.23
N ARG A 340 -50.80 -15.26 -13.75
CA ARG A 340 -50.00 -15.72 -14.89
C ARG A 340 -49.60 -17.20 -14.67
N GLY A 341 -49.87 -18.05 -15.66
CA GLY A 341 -49.62 -19.49 -15.58
C GLY A 341 -48.16 -19.84 -15.24
N GLN A 342 -47.95 -21.04 -14.71
CA GLN A 342 -46.67 -21.49 -14.15
C GLN A 342 -45.49 -21.32 -15.13
N ARG A 343 -45.70 -21.56 -16.43
CA ARG A 343 -44.66 -21.40 -17.45
C ARG A 343 -44.15 -19.96 -17.57
N ALA A 344 -45.07 -19.00 -17.54
CA ALA A 344 -44.70 -17.59 -17.64
C ALA A 344 -44.11 -17.07 -16.32
N ARG A 345 -44.47 -17.65 -15.18
CA ARG A 345 -43.76 -17.40 -13.90
C ARG A 345 -42.33 -17.91 -13.94
N ARG A 346 -42.10 -19.15 -14.40
CA ARG A 346 -40.75 -19.70 -14.60
C ARG A 346 -39.93 -18.80 -15.54
N LYS A 347 -40.50 -18.36 -16.66
CA LYS A 347 -39.82 -17.45 -17.61
C LYS A 347 -39.47 -16.08 -17.01
N ILE A 348 -40.33 -15.52 -16.14
CA ILE A 348 -40.00 -14.29 -15.41
C ILE A 348 -38.87 -14.54 -14.41
N TRP A 349 -38.90 -15.68 -13.73
CA TRP A 349 -37.89 -16.05 -12.75
C TRP A 349 -36.53 -16.29 -13.42
N GLU A 350 -36.49 -17.02 -14.53
CA GLU A 350 -35.29 -17.21 -15.35
C GLU A 350 -34.75 -15.90 -15.94
N LYS A 351 -35.62 -14.95 -16.31
CA LYS A 351 -35.19 -13.61 -16.78
C LYS A 351 -34.69 -12.70 -15.66
N LYS A 352 -35.14 -12.91 -14.43
CA LYS A 352 -34.73 -12.10 -13.27
C LYS A 352 -33.49 -12.66 -12.58
N TYR A 353 -33.40 -13.98 -12.50
CA TYR A 353 -32.42 -14.69 -11.66
C TYR A 353 -31.67 -15.81 -12.39
N GLY A 354 -32.10 -16.17 -13.61
CA GLY A 354 -31.39 -17.16 -14.42
C GLY A 354 -30.19 -16.56 -15.16
N LYS A 355 -29.54 -17.38 -15.98
CA LYS A 355 -28.31 -17.00 -16.72
C LYS A 355 -28.50 -15.81 -17.68
N GLY A 356 -29.74 -15.54 -18.11
CA GLY A 356 -30.10 -14.38 -18.92
C GLY A 356 -30.54 -13.16 -18.11
N ALA A 357 -30.29 -13.14 -16.80
CA ALA A 357 -30.58 -11.98 -15.97
C ALA A 357 -29.73 -10.80 -16.42
N LYS A 358 -30.36 -9.61 -16.49
CA LYS A 358 -29.70 -8.41 -17.03
C LYS A 358 -28.40 -8.06 -16.31
N HIS A 359 -28.30 -8.32 -15.00
CA HIS A 359 -27.08 -8.05 -14.24
C HIS A 359 -25.94 -9.02 -14.61
N LEU A 360 -26.22 -10.32 -14.75
CA LEU A 360 -25.23 -11.32 -15.16
C LEU A 360 -24.78 -11.13 -16.62
N VAL A 361 -25.70 -10.75 -17.50
CA VAL A 361 -25.37 -10.45 -18.90
C VAL A 361 -24.50 -9.19 -18.97
N LYS A 362 -24.88 -8.13 -18.26
CA LYS A 362 -24.09 -6.90 -18.19
C LYS A 362 -22.71 -7.12 -17.58
N GLU A 363 -22.60 -7.89 -16.51
CA GLU A 363 -21.32 -8.23 -15.89
C GLU A 363 -20.40 -8.99 -16.84
N ARG A 364 -20.95 -9.91 -17.65
CA ARG A 364 -20.21 -10.63 -18.68
C ARG A 364 -19.76 -9.71 -19.82
N GLU A 365 -20.65 -8.83 -20.29
CA GLU A 365 -20.33 -7.84 -21.31
C GLU A 365 -19.24 -6.88 -20.84
N ASP A 366 -19.34 -6.36 -19.62
CA ASP A 366 -18.34 -5.51 -18.98
C ASP A 366 -17.00 -6.25 -18.81
N TRP A 367 -17.03 -7.54 -18.46
CA TRP A 367 -15.83 -8.37 -18.38
C TRP A 367 -15.17 -8.54 -19.75
N HIS A 368 -15.94 -8.86 -20.80
CA HIS A 368 -15.40 -8.98 -22.17
C HIS A 368 -14.89 -7.65 -22.71
N ALA A 369 -15.57 -6.53 -22.44
CA ALA A 369 -15.12 -5.20 -22.84
C ALA A 369 -13.77 -4.87 -22.21
N LYS A 370 -13.61 -5.10 -20.89
CA LYS A 370 -12.32 -4.93 -20.20
C LYS A 370 -11.21 -5.79 -20.80
N GLN A 371 -11.50 -7.03 -21.17
CA GLN A 371 -10.51 -7.92 -21.81
C GLN A 371 -10.09 -7.41 -23.20
N GLN A 372 -11.02 -6.87 -23.98
CA GLN A 372 -10.73 -6.27 -25.29
C GLN A 372 -9.87 -5.00 -25.12
N ASP A 373 -10.23 -4.14 -24.17
CA ASP A 373 -9.46 -2.93 -23.87
C ASP A 373 -8.04 -3.26 -23.43
N LEU A 374 -7.87 -4.25 -22.55
CA LEU A 374 -6.56 -4.73 -22.09
C LEU A 374 -5.71 -5.26 -23.26
N LYS A 375 -6.34 -5.96 -24.20
CA LYS A 375 -5.68 -6.50 -25.40
C LYS A 375 -5.24 -5.39 -26.34
N LEU A 376 -6.10 -4.41 -26.60
CA LEU A 376 -5.77 -3.25 -27.43
C LEU A 376 -4.64 -2.42 -26.81
N GLU A 377 -4.63 -2.22 -25.49
CA GLU A 377 -3.55 -1.53 -24.81
C GLU A 377 -2.22 -2.29 -24.90
N TYR A 378 -2.27 -3.62 -24.78
CA TYR A 378 -1.11 -4.48 -24.94
C TYR A 378 -0.54 -4.41 -26.37
N GLU A 379 -1.39 -4.49 -27.39
CA GLU A 379 -1.00 -4.35 -28.79
C GLU A 379 -0.38 -2.96 -29.06
N ALA A 380 -0.98 -1.89 -28.55
CA ALA A 380 -0.43 -0.54 -28.64
C ALA A 380 0.95 -0.43 -27.97
N ARG A 381 1.17 -1.12 -26.84
CA ARG A 381 2.45 -1.15 -26.14
C ARG A 381 3.51 -1.92 -26.92
N ILE A 382 3.15 -2.98 -27.64
CA ILE A 382 4.05 -3.71 -28.53
C ILE A 382 4.47 -2.82 -29.70
N VAL A 383 3.50 -2.16 -30.36
CA VAL A 383 3.78 -1.28 -31.49
C VAL A 383 4.74 -0.16 -31.09
N LYS A 384 4.50 0.50 -29.95
CA LYS A 384 5.42 1.54 -29.41
C LYS A 384 6.83 1.01 -29.13
N ARG A 385 6.96 -0.22 -28.63
CA ARG A 385 8.28 -0.83 -28.40
C ARG A 385 8.99 -1.14 -29.72
N ALA A 386 8.27 -1.67 -30.71
CA ALA A 386 8.81 -1.97 -32.02
C ALA A 386 9.26 -0.70 -32.76
N GLU A 387 8.48 0.37 -32.71
CA GLU A 387 8.86 1.69 -33.26
C GLU A 387 10.12 2.23 -32.59
N LYS A 388 10.18 2.16 -31.25
CA LYS A 388 11.36 2.60 -30.49
C LYS A 388 12.61 1.78 -30.83
N GLN A 389 12.46 0.47 -31.06
CA GLN A 389 13.56 -0.39 -31.52
C GLN A 389 14.03 0.02 -32.92
N LYS A 390 13.11 0.23 -33.87
CA LYS A 390 13.46 0.70 -35.23
C LYS A 390 14.20 2.03 -35.22
N ILE A 391 13.75 3.00 -34.41
CA ILE A 391 14.43 4.31 -34.26
C ILE A 391 15.85 4.12 -33.69
N TRP A 392 16.02 3.20 -32.74
CA TRP A 392 17.34 2.92 -32.16
C TRP A 392 18.27 2.24 -33.17
N GLU A 393 17.76 1.27 -33.94
CA GLU A 393 18.50 0.62 -35.03
C GLU A 393 18.91 1.59 -36.13
N GLU A 394 18.03 2.51 -36.51
CA GLU A 394 18.32 3.56 -37.50
C GLU A 394 19.42 4.51 -36.99
N ARG A 395 19.35 4.90 -35.71
CA ARG A 395 20.39 5.74 -35.09
C ARG A 395 21.74 5.01 -34.98
N GLU A 396 21.74 3.71 -34.69
CA GLU A 396 22.97 2.92 -34.68
C GLU A 396 23.57 2.80 -36.09
N LYS A 397 22.76 2.57 -37.12
CA LYS A 397 23.22 2.58 -38.52
C LYS A 397 23.80 3.93 -38.92
N GLU A 398 23.16 5.04 -38.57
CA GLU A 398 23.66 6.39 -38.84
C GLU A 398 25.03 6.64 -38.16
N LYS A 399 25.20 6.18 -36.92
CA LYS A 399 26.49 6.28 -36.21
C LYS A 399 27.56 5.43 -36.89
N GLU A 400 27.22 4.22 -37.32
CA GLU A 400 28.15 3.33 -38.01
C GLU A 400 28.57 3.91 -39.36
N GLU A 401 27.64 4.48 -40.12
CA GLU A 401 27.93 5.18 -41.38
C GLU A 401 28.82 6.41 -41.15
N LYS A 402 28.52 7.25 -40.16
CA LYS A 402 29.39 8.38 -39.78
C LYS A 402 30.78 7.93 -39.34
N LYS A 403 30.89 6.79 -38.66
CA LYS A 403 32.17 6.21 -38.26
C LYS A 403 32.97 5.76 -39.49
N ARG A 404 32.33 5.07 -40.44
CA ARG A 404 32.93 4.66 -41.71
C ARG A 404 33.39 5.86 -42.54
N GLU A 405 32.55 6.89 -42.68
CA GLU A 405 32.91 8.13 -43.38
C GLU A 405 34.13 8.82 -42.72
N ARG A 406 34.18 8.83 -41.38
CA ARG A 406 35.32 9.39 -40.65
C ARG A 406 36.59 8.56 -40.81
N GLU A 407 36.48 7.24 -40.92
CA GLU A 407 37.61 6.35 -41.21
C GLU A 407 38.11 6.55 -42.65
N GLU A 408 37.21 6.69 -43.62
CA GLU A 408 37.56 6.97 -45.02
C GLU A 408 38.29 8.31 -45.17
N LYS A 409 37.80 9.37 -44.52
CA LYS A 409 38.48 10.68 -44.45
C LYS A 409 39.84 10.65 -43.74
N ARG A 410 40.10 9.64 -42.89
CA ARG A 410 41.44 9.44 -42.27
C ARG A 410 42.43 8.76 -43.21
N HIS A 411 41.93 7.99 -44.19
CA HIS A 411 42.73 7.32 -45.20
C HIS A 411 42.97 8.17 -46.46
N GLU A 412 42.34 9.35 -46.56
CA GLU A 412 42.67 10.31 -47.60
C GLU A 412 44.12 10.78 -47.48
N PRO A 413 44.86 10.88 -48.60
CA PRO A 413 46.26 11.25 -48.59
C PRO A 413 46.44 12.67 -48.03
N VAL A 414 47.23 12.76 -46.95
CA VAL A 414 47.56 14.02 -46.28
C VAL A 414 48.17 15.01 -47.27
N HIS A 415 47.60 16.21 -47.35
CA HIS A 415 48.06 17.27 -48.25
C HIS A 415 49.57 17.58 -48.03
N PRO A 416 50.37 17.81 -49.09
CA PRO A 416 51.83 17.93 -49.00
C PRO A 416 52.34 19.01 -48.04
N SER A 417 51.58 20.11 -47.87
CA SER A 417 51.90 21.17 -46.90
C SER A 417 51.85 20.69 -45.44
N TRP A 418 51.04 19.66 -45.14
CA TRP A 418 50.88 19.13 -43.79
C TRP A 418 51.93 18.07 -43.46
N ALA A 419 52.32 17.26 -44.44
CA ALA A 419 53.48 16.37 -44.33
C ALA A 419 54.78 17.16 -44.10
N ALA A 420 54.94 18.33 -44.74
CA ALA A 420 56.06 19.23 -44.51
C ALA A 420 56.06 19.82 -43.09
N LYS A 421 54.89 20.23 -42.58
CA LYS A 421 54.76 20.76 -41.21
C LYS A 421 55.09 19.71 -40.14
N ARG A 422 54.63 18.46 -40.29
CA ARG A 422 54.98 17.36 -39.38
C ARG A 422 56.48 17.10 -39.35
N LYS A 423 57.14 17.06 -40.52
CA LYS A 423 58.60 16.87 -40.60
C LYS A 423 59.37 18.02 -39.94
N LEU A 424 58.88 19.25 -40.05
CA LEU A 424 59.48 20.40 -39.36
C LEU A 424 59.35 20.29 -37.85
N GLU A 425 58.17 19.95 -37.33
CA GLU A 425 57.98 19.71 -35.89
C GLU A 425 58.85 18.56 -35.37
N ASP A 426 58.89 17.43 -36.09
CA ASP A 426 59.74 16.29 -35.73
C ASP A 426 61.23 16.69 -35.71
N SER A 427 61.67 17.51 -36.67
CA SER A 427 63.05 18.02 -36.71
C SER A 427 63.36 19.01 -35.59
N LEU A 428 62.40 19.86 -35.21
CA LEU A 428 62.54 20.82 -34.12
C LEU A 428 62.53 20.11 -32.75
N ALA A 429 61.72 19.06 -32.59
CA ALA A 429 61.69 18.26 -31.37
C ALA A 429 63.01 17.49 -31.14
N HIS A 430 63.71 17.13 -32.21
CA HIS A 430 65.02 16.45 -32.15
C HIS A 430 66.23 17.41 -32.13
N ALA A 431 66.00 18.72 -32.27
CA ALA A 431 67.08 19.71 -32.20
C ALA A 431 67.49 19.96 -30.74
N LYS A 432 68.68 19.51 -30.35
CA LYS A 432 69.25 19.75 -29.02
C LYS A 432 69.61 21.23 -28.86
N PHE A 433 69.03 21.89 -27.85
CA PHE A 433 69.27 23.29 -27.53
C PHE A 433 70.74 23.54 -27.15
N GLN A 434 71.49 24.27 -27.99
CA GLN A 434 72.91 24.60 -27.78
C GLN A 434 73.15 25.99 -27.16
N GLY A 435 72.11 26.65 -26.64
CA GLY A 435 72.25 27.97 -26.02
C GLY A 435 72.90 27.90 -24.64
N LYS A 436 73.99 28.63 -24.43
CA LYS A 436 74.59 28.83 -23.09
C LYS A 436 73.70 29.76 -22.28
N LYS A 437 73.16 29.26 -21.16
CA LYS A 437 72.22 30.01 -20.30
C LYS A 437 72.93 31.19 -19.62
N MET A 438 72.70 32.40 -20.10
CA MET A 438 73.13 33.63 -19.43
C MET A 438 72.32 33.80 -18.14
N ARG A 439 73.01 33.92 -17.01
CA ARG A 439 72.42 34.34 -15.73
C ARG A 439 72.84 35.78 -15.49
N PHE A 440 71.87 36.68 -15.32
CA PHE A 440 72.11 38.04 -14.87
C PHE A 440 72.20 38.03 -13.34
N ASN A 441 73.24 38.66 -12.78
CA ASN A 441 73.42 38.85 -11.34
C ASN A 441 72.64 40.07 -10.86
#